data_AF-A0A7C2T7Q0-F1
#
_entry.id   AF-A0A7C2T7Q0-F1
#
_cell.length_a   1.000
_cell.length_b   1.000
_cell.length_c   1.000
_cell.angle_alpha   90.00
_cell.angle_beta   90.00
_cell.angle_gamma   90.00
#
_symmetry.space_group_name_H-M   'P 1'
#
loop_
_entity.id
_entity.type
_entity.pdbx_description
1 polymer ?
#
loop_
_entity_poly.entity_id
_entity_poly.type
_entity_poly.pdbx_seq_one_letter_code
_entity_poly.pdbx_strand_id
1 'polypeptide(L)' 'MAVSKELLEILVCPECRTPVKLTPDGQGLKCASCRRVYPIRDDIPVMLKDEAKIEAE' A
#
# COMPACT_ATOMS: atom_id res chain seq x y z
N MET A 1 14.61 -16.95 -20.24
CA MET A 1 14.56 -16.13 -19.02
C MET A 1 13.21 -15.44 -19.01
N ALA A 2 12.21 -16.10 -18.41
CA ALA A 2 10.84 -15.60 -18.39
C ALA A 2 10.58 -15.04 -16.99
N VAL A 3 10.31 -13.74 -16.92
CA VAL A 3 9.93 -13.01 -15.70
C VAL A 3 8.70 -13.71 -15.09
N SER A 4 8.88 -14.39 -13.96
CA SER A 4 7.88 -15.21 -13.26
C SER A 4 6.73 -14.36 -12.72
N LYS A 5 5.53 -14.93 -12.65
CA LYS A 5 4.29 -14.34 -12.09
C LYS A 5 4.44 -13.77 -10.67
N GLU A 6 5.47 -14.18 -9.94
CA GLU A 6 5.88 -13.64 -8.63
C GLU A 6 6.24 -12.14 -8.68
N LEU A 7 6.58 -11.59 -9.86
CA LEU A 7 6.80 -10.15 -10.07
C LEU A 7 5.48 -9.34 -10.19
N LEU A 8 4.31 -9.99 -10.23
CA LEU A 8 2.99 -9.37 -10.25
C LEU A 8 2.29 -9.40 -8.88
N GLU A 9 2.89 -10.04 -7.87
CA GLU A 9 2.48 -9.96 -6.45
C GLU A 9 2.96 -8.66 -5.77
N ILE A 10 3.56 -7.76 -6.58
CA ILE A 10 4.25 -6.50 -6.25
C ILE A 10 3.26 -5.32 -6.24
N LEU A 11 2.26 -5.33 -5.37
CA LEU A 11 1.73 -4.08 -4.80
C LEU A 11 2.10 -4.06 -3.34
N VAL A 12 3.40 -3.94 -3.13
CA VAL A 12 4.03 -3.93 -1.83
C VAL A 12 4.36 -2.50 -1.42
N CYS A 13 4.28 -2.23 -0.13
CA CYS A 13 4.61 -0.92 0.42
C CYS A 13 6.03 -0.50 -0.03
N PRO A 14 6.24 0.73 -0.55
CA PRO A 14 7.55 1.18 -1.03
C PRO A 14 8.62 1.23 0.07
N GLU A 15 8.21 1.28 1.35
CA GLU A 15 9.12 1.21 2.50
C GLU A 15 9.44 -0.21 2.95
N CYS A 16 8.40 -1.03 3.15
CA CYS A 16 8.55 -2.31 3.85
C CYS A 16 8.62 -3.50 2.90
N ARG A 17 8.26 -3.30 1.62
CA ARG A 17 8.13 -4.36 0.61
C ARG A 17 7.19 -5.50 1.06
N THR A 18 6.26 -5.17 1.95
CA THR A 18 5.22 -6.07 2.45
C THR A 18 3.89 -5.76 1.76
N PRO A 19 2.99 -6.75 1.62
CA PRO A 19 1.68 -6.55 1.02
C PRO A 19 0.85 -5.54 1.83
N VAL A 20 0.20 -4.61 1.11
CA VAL A 20 -0.80 -3.69 1.68
C VAL A 20 -2.20 -4.26 1.49
N LYS A 21 -3.11 -3.95 2.40
CA LYS A 21 -4.52 -4.35 2.38
C LYS A 21 -5.39 -3.15 2.11
N LEU A 22 -6.46 -3.32 1.34
CA LEU A 22 -7.48 -2.28 1.21
C LEU A 22 -8.16 -2.03 2.57
N THR A 23 -8.37 -0.77 2.92
CA THR A 23 -9.19 -0.41 4.09
C THR A 23 -10.65 -0.80 3.86
N PRO A 24 -11.42 -1.09 4.92
CA PRO A 24 -12.83 -1.45 4.79
C PRO A 24 -13.67 -0.37 4.07
N ASP A 25 -13.28 0.90 4.20
CA ASP A 25 -13.92 2.03 3.52
C ASP A 25 -13.62 2.11 2.01
N GLY A 26 -12.77 1.23 1.48
CA GLY A 26 -12.37 1.21 0.07
C GLY A 26 -11.55 2.43 -0.40
N GLN A 27 -11.29 3.39 0.48
CA GLN A 27 -10.66 4.68 0.17
C GLN A 27 -9.18 4.74 0.57
N GLY A 28 -8.56 3.61 0.89
CA GLY A 28 -7.18 3.57 1.35
C GLY A 28 -6.53 2.20 1.30
N LEU A 29 -5.21 2.19 1.33
CA LEU A 29 -4.36 1.00 1.42
C LEU A 29 -3.61 1.02 2.74
N LYS A 30 -3.97 0.13 3.66
CA LYS A 30 -3.33 -0.09 4.95
C LYS A 30 -2.22 -1.13 4.87
N CYS A 31 -1.03 -0.72 5.24
CA CYS A 31 0.14 -1.56 5.42
C CYS A 31 0.14 -2.16 6.83
N ALA A 32 0.05 -3.49 6.96
CA ALA A 32 0.03 -4.15 8.27
C ALA A 32 1.38 -4.04 9.02
N SER A 33 2.51 -4.04 8.30
CA SER A 33 3.84 -3.94 8.92
C SER A 33 4.18 -2.53 9.38
N CYS A 34 3.94 -1.53 8.52
CA CYS A 34 4.28 -0.14 8.81
C CYS A 34 3.16 0.66 9.47
N ARG A 35 1.96 0.07 9.60
CA ARG A 35 0.74 0.74 10.10
C ARG A 35 0.42 2.06 9.37
N ARG A 36 0.94 2.20 8.14
CA ARG A 36 0.64 3.33 7.26
C ARG A 36 -0.59 3.05 6.44
N VAL A 37 -1.41 4.07 6.28
CA VAL A 37 -2.60 4.09 5.46
C VAL A 37 -2.37 5.11 4.35
N TYR A 38 -2.26 4.60 3.12
CA TYR A 38 -2.15 5.41 1.93
C TYR A 38 -3.57 5.74 1.43
N PRO A 39 -3.96 7.01 1.33
CA PRO A 39 -5.29 7.36 0.82
C PRO A 39 -5.39 7.09 -0.68
N ILE A 40 -6.59 6.78 -1.15
CA ILE A 40 -6.95 6.70 -2.57
C ILE A 40 -7.69 7.99 -2.92
N ARG A 41 -7.18 8.75 -3.90
CA ARG A 41 -7.80 9.97 -4.42
C ARG A 41 -8.02 9.82 -5.91
N ASP A 42 -9.22 10.14 -6.40
CA ASP A 42 -9.58 9.99 -7.82
C ASP A 42 -9.31 8.57 -8.36
N ASP A 43 -9.61 7.55 -7.54
CA ASP A 43 -9.32 6.13 -7.82
C ASP A 43 -7.81 5.78 -7.94
N ILE A 44 -6.92 6.73 -7.64
CA ILE A 44 -5.46 6.56 -7.68
C ILE A 44 -4.92 6.41 -6.25
N PRO A 45 -4.24 5.30 -5.91
CA PRO A 45 -3.62 5.13 -4.61
C PRO A 45 -2.41 6.05 -4.47
N VAL A 46 -2.48 6.99 -3.53
CA VAL A 46 -1.41 7.94 -3.23
C VAL A 46 -0.37 7.24 -2.35
N MET A 47 0.54 6.48 -2.97
CA MET A 47 1.64 5.77 -2.30
C MET A 47 2.83 6.68 -1.95
N LEU A 48 2.57 7.93 -1.54
CA LEU A 48 3.60 8.87 -1.09
C LEU A 48 3.76 8.76 0.42
N LYS A 49 5.00 8.71 0.92
CA LYS A 49 5.27 8.62 2.37
C LYS A 49 4.73 9.85 3.12
N ASP A 50 4.80 11.03 2.51
CA ASP A 50 4.32 12.29 3.08
C ASP A 50 2.80 12.35 3.22
N GLU A 51 2.07 11.73 2.27
CA GLU A 51 0.60 11.66 2.29
C GLU A 51 0.08 10.44 3.06
N ALA A 52 0.96 9.50 3.39
CA ALA A 52 0.63 8.31 4.16
C ALA A 52 0.31 8.70 5.59
N LYS A 53 -0.92 8.42 6.03
CA LYS A 53 -1.30 8.56 7.43
C LYS A 53 -0.76 7.38 8.21
N ILE A 54 0.08 7.62 9.22
CA ILE A 54 0.44 6.59 10.19
C ILE A 54 -0.71 6.56 11.20
N GLU A 55 -1.42 5.42 11.30
CA GLU A 55 -2.25 5.15 12.48
C GLU A 55 -1.27 4.92 13.64
N ALA A 56 -0.88 6.02 14.28
CA ALA A 56 -0.23 6.00 15.57
C ALA A 56 -1.33 5.75 16.60
N GLU A 57 -1.47 4.49 16.99
CA GLU A 57 -2.09 4.14 18.27
C GLU A 57 -1.10 4.48 19.40
#